data_AF-A0A0J0YG62-F1
#
_entry.id   AF-A0A0J0YG62-F1
#
_cell.length_a   1.000
_cell.length_b   1.000
_cell.length_c   1.000
_cell.angle_alpha   90.00
_cell.angle_beta   90.00
_cell.angle_gamma   90.00
#
_symmetry.space_group_name_H-M   'P 1'
#
loop_
_entity.id
_entity.type
_entity.pdbx_description
1 polymer ?
#
loop_
_entity_poly.entity_id
_entity_poly.type
_entity_poly.pdbx_seq_one_letter_code
_entity_poly.pdbx_strand_id
1 'polypeptide(L)'
;MKDNQTKKYYWGIGLENETYMQFEESLIVTGEFIQEKIGFEKYSIDYRKCYKPESLTPVLKKAFGITENYKVSRMINSHSLEKLDINYQHKTLSAVKALADAEETDAVTAQPLENPDYLGKSIMELFLEAQPYNIQSMISQRNKTMGSVHFDGDSIEFVTKYFENRTVVDSCKELKATKKLFIDKINESSVLKGKLNFPDYNNGLNMFMTNQENLVLFNNGTYHFHITLPTLTEDSRITDYTDFEKTHGNAIYLLQWFEPFFIATLGSPDIMGVISDKYGLDKKFTLGSMRNAMSRYIGVGTYNKSMPKGKILTFNVDDFRKLLKFEKEENIWWRDQIEAEMEYEMLSEVGLDFNQEKMYQSGFEFRSFDEFPAKYLDDVLFSIILICEHSLNLPDVQWGHDSKAWNNLVFKTLKMGYLTEINEEEKKEILDLLQLLNPSDINYNTLKAEFEAILLLDEFFFKILAVLHDKYKDNNVCLDAMYGQKTSSPPKWDNFNKYQTERHLQQIGSFCDN
;
A
#
# COMPACT_ATOMS: atom_id res chain seq x y z
N MET A 1 -30.95 -27.14 19.95
CA MET A 1 -30.20 -25.87 19.91
C MET A 1 -29.15 -25.98 20.99
N LYS A 2 -27.85 -26.04 20.65
CA LYS A 2 -26.80 -25.90 21.66
C LYS A 2 -26.88 -24.46 22.16
N ASP A 3 -26.84 -24.24 23.47
CA ASP A 3 -26.86 -22.90 24.06
C ASP A 3 -25.85 -22.01 23.32
N ASN A 4 -26.31 -20.86 22.83
CA ASN A 4 -25.40 -19.82 22.37
C ASN A 4 -24.53 -19.46 23.57
N GLN A 5 -23.28 -19.90 23.56
CA GLN A 5 -22.33 -19.53 24.60
C GLN A 5 -22.20 -18.01 24.57
N THR A 6 -22.69 -17.36 25.62
CA THR A 6 -22.61 -15.91 25.79
C THR A 6 -21.15 -15.45 25.85
N LYS A 7 -20.27 -16.30 26.39
CA LYS A 7 -18.83 -16.10 26.49
C LYS A 7 -18.06 -16.92 25.44
N LYS A 8 -17.34 -16.25 24.53
CA LYS A 8 -16.55 -16.88 23.46
C LYS A 8 -15.32 -16.06 23.05
N TYR A 9 -14.32 -16.70 22.44
CA TYR A 9 -13.24 -15.99 21.76
C TYR A 9 -13.70 -15.51 20.38
N TYR A 10 -13.34 -14.26 20.10
CA TYR A 10 -13.61 -13.55 18.86
C TYR A 10 -12.29 -13.10 18.23
N TRP A 11 -12.18 -13.20 16.91
CA TRP A 11 -11.10 -12.59 16.13
C TRP A 11 -11.67 -12.12 14.80
N GLY A 12 -10.87 -11.37 14.04
CA GLY A 12 -11.33 -10.85 12.76
C GLY A 12 -10.21 -10.67 11.76
N ILE A 13 -10.49 -11.00 10.50
CA ILE A 13 -9.62 -10.71 9.35
C ILE A 13 -10.48 -10.14 8.23
N GLY A 14 -10.21 -8.89 7.86
CA GLY A 14 -10.81 -8.20 6.72
C GLY A 14 -9.74 -7.65 5.82
N LEU A 15 -9.96 -7.70 4.51
CA LEU A 15 -9.03 -7.22 3.50
C LEU A 15 -9.71 -6.14 2.67
N GLU A 16 -9.00 -5.04 2.46
CA GLU A 16 -9.33 -4.01 1.47
C GLU A 16 -8.18 -3.99 0.44
N ASN A 17 -8.53 -3.89 -0.84
CA ASN A 17 -7.57 -3.64 -1.91
C ASN A 17 -8.07 -2.52 -2.80
N GLU A 18 -7.43 -1.36 -2.67
CA GLU A 18 -7.62 -0.22 -3.55
C GLU A 18 -6.73 -0.46 -4.78
N THR A 19 -7.32 -0.59 -5.96
CA THR A 19 -6.58 -0.88 -7.20
C THR A 19 -7.18 -0.11 -8.37
N TYR A 20 -6.49 -0.17 -9.50
CA TYR A 20 -6.98 0.29 -10.80
C TYR A 20 -7.19 -0.91 -11.73
N MET A 21 -7.79 -0.70 -12.89
CA MET A 21 -7.74 -1.67 -14.00
C MET A 21 -6.87 -1.12 -15.12
N GLN A 22 -6.20 -2.00 -15.86
CA GLN A 22 -5.34 -1.66 -16.99
C GLN A 22 -5.81 -2.37 -18.25
N PHE A 23 -5.71 -1.72 -19.41
CA PHE A 23 -5.86 -2.41 -20.68
C PHE A 23 -4.64 -3.32 -20.93
N GLU A 24 -4.88 -4.49 -21.55
CA GLU A 24 -3.80 -5.37 -22.02
C GLU A 24 -2.88 -4.67 -23.04
N GLU A 25 -3.47 -3.82 -23.88
CA GLU A 25 -2.74 -3.04 -24.87
C GLU A 25 -2.20 -1.74 -24.25
N SER A 26 -0.87 -1.62 -24.21
CA SER A 26 -0.19 -0.36 -23.88
C SER A 26 -0.38 0.68 -24.99
N LEU A 27 -0.30 1.96 -24.61
CA LEU A 27 -0.17 3.04 -25.57
C LEU A 27 1.30 3.22 -25.96
N ILE A 28 1.56 3.46 -27.24
CA ILE A 28 2.90 3.83 -27.73
C ILE A 28 2.96 5.34 -27.87
N VAL A 29 3.93 5.96 -27.17
CA VAL A 29 4.16 7.41 -27.20
C VAL A 29 5.63 7.71 -27.46
N THR A 30 5.91 8.87 -28.03
CA THR A 30 7.28 9.37 -28.20
C THR A 30 7.90 9.78 -26.86
N GLY A 31 9.23 9.76 -26.75
CA GLY A 31 9.90 10.32 -25.58
C GLY A 31 9.63 11.82 -25.39
N GLU A 32 9.44 12.59 -26.47
CA GLU A 32 9.01 14.00 -26.39
C GLU A 32 7.70 14.14 -25.63
N PHE A 33 6.69 13.34 -26.01
CA PHE A 33 5.42 13.28 -25.28
C PHE A 33 5.61 12.98 -23.78
N ILE A 34 6.46 12.01 -23.41
CA ILE A 34 6.71 11.71 -21.99
C ILE A 34 7.31 12.91 -21.27
N GLN A 35 8.31 13.58 -21.87
CA GLN A 35 8.96 14.74 -21.26
C GLN A 35 8.02 15.92 -21.08
N GLU A 36 7.08 16.13 -22.00
CA GLU A 36 6.19 17.31 -22.00
C GLU A 36 4.87 17.09 -21.26
N LYS A 37 4.39 15.85 -21.19
CA LYS A 37 3.02 15.53 -20.75
C LYS A 37 2.95 14.91 -19.37
N ILE A 38 3.99 15.00 -18.55
CA ILE A 38 3.87 14.69 -17.12
C ILE A 38 2.88 15.68 -16.46
N GLY A 39 1.74 15.14 -16.05
CA GLY A 39 0.65 15.86 -15.43
C GLY A 39 0.14 15.17 -14.18
N PHE A 40 -1.10 15.48 -13.82
CA PHE A 40 -1.79 14.92 -12.67
C PHE A 40 -3.17 14.40 -13.09
N GLU A 41 -3.71 13.47 -12.33
CA GLU A 41 -5.07 13.01 -12.55
C GLU A 41 -6.06 14.04 -12.03
N LYS A 42 -7.08 14.38 -12.83
CA LYS A 42 -8.07 15.46 -12.55
C LYS A 42 -8.70 15.37 -11.15
N TYR A 43 -8.83 14.15 -10.64
CA TYR A 43 -9.49 13.84 -9.38
C TYR A 43 -8.54 13.40 -8.27
N SER A 44 -7.23 13.44 -8.51
CA SER A 44 -6.21 13.06 -7.53
C SER A 44 -5.39 14.28 -7.12
N ILE A 45 -4.53 14.10 -6.13
CA ILE A 45 -3.55 15.10 -5.71
C ILE A 45 -2.56 15.31 -6.85
N ASP A 46 -2.11 16.55 -7.05
CA ASP A 46 -1.01 16.86 -7.97
C ASP A 46 0.33 16.44 -7.34
N TYR A 47 0.66 15.15 -7.45
CA TYR A 47 1.90 14.57 -6.90
C TYR A 47 3.18 15.18 -7.51
N ARG A 48 3.08 15.91 -8.63
CA ARG A 48 4.23 16.67 -9.17
C ARG A 48 4.72 17.73 -8.19
N LYS A 49 3.81 18.28 -7.37
CA LYS A 49 4.13 19.27 -6.34
C LYS A 49 4.86 18.69 -5.14
N CYS A 50 4.91 17.37 -5.02
CA CYS A 50 5.68 16.70 -3.98
C CYS A 50 7.13 16.43 -4.42
N TYR A 51 7.51 16.84 -5.63
CA TYR A 51 8.89 16.83 -6.10
C TYR A 51 9.48 18.24 -6.03
N LYS A 52 10.75 18.36 -5.64
CA LYS A 52 11.46 19.64 -5.64
C LYS A 52 11.44 20.23 -7.06
N PRO A 53 11.30 21.56 -7.22
CA PRO A 53 11.35 22.20 -8.53
C PRO A 53 12.55 21.75 -9.36
N GLU A 54 12.33 21.52 -10.66
CA GLU A 54 13.35 21.11 -11.63
C GLU A 54 14.00 19.72 -11.41
N SER A 55 13.53 18.93 -10.45
CA SER A 55 14.07 17.58 -10.18
C SER A 55 13.75 16.55 -11.27
N LEU A 56 12.55 16.60 -11.85
CA LEU A 56 12.05 15.61 -12.82
C LEU A 56 12.66 15.78 -14.23
N THR A 57 12.78 17.02 -14.70
CA THR A 57 13.17 17.31 -16.09
C THR A 57 14.50 16.67 -16.52
N PRO A 58 15.59 16.73 -15.74
CA PRO A 58 16.86 16.08 -16.10
C PRO A 58 16.73 14.55 -16.20
N VAL A 59 15.92 13.95 -15.33
CA VAL A 59 15.69 12.50 -15.24
C VAL A 59 14.94 12.02 -16.49
N LEU A 60 13.84 12.70 -16.83
CA LEU A 60 13.02 12.40 -18.00
C LEU A 60 13.82 12.56 -19.30
N LYS A 61 14.56 13.66 -19.46
CA LYS A 61 15.40 13.91 -20.64
C LYS A 61 16.47 12.85 -20.84
N LYS A 62 17.00 12.30 -19.75
CA LYS A 62 18.04 11.28 -19.80
C LYS A 62 17.48 9.91 -20.18
N ALA A 63 16.30 9.56 -19.68
CA ALA A 63 15.68 8.26 -19.93
C ALA A 63 14.97 8.14 -21.27
N PHE A 64 14.33 9.22 -21.74
CA PHE A 64 13.40 9.15 -22.85
C PHE A 64 13.87 10.00 -24.03
N GLY A 65 14.49 9.38 -25.05
CA GLY A 65 14.90 10.05 -26.27
C GLY A 65 13.72 10.62 -27.05
N ILE A 66 13.80 11.87 -27.50
CA ILE A 66 12.66 12.59 -28.11
C ILE A 66 12.09 11.90 -29.36
N THR A 67 12.93 11.19 -30.13
CA THR A 67 12.54 10.46 -31.35
C THR A 67 12.25 8.98 -31.12
N GLU A 68 12.41 8.49 -29.89
CA GLU A 68 12.18 7.09 -29.53
C GLU A 68 10.74 6.87 -29.05
N ASN A 69 10.27 5.64 -29.15
CA ASN A 69 8.92 5.24 -28.76
C ASN A 69 8.96 4.36 -27.53
N TYR A 70 8.05 4.62 -26.58
CA TYR A 70 7.95 3.93 -25.30
C TYR A 70 6.51 3.47 -25.06
N LYS A 71 6.39 2.44 -24.23
CA LYS A 71 5.09 1.93 -23.75
C LYS A 71 4.68 2.66 -22.48
N VAL A 72 3.45 3.15 -22.46
CA VAL A 72 2.79 3.68 -21.26
C VAL A 72 1.49 2.92 -21.02
N SER A 73 1.13 2.73 -19.75
CA SER A 73 -0.09 2.00 -19.40
C SER A 73 -1.33 2.84 -19.69
N ARG A 74 -2.43 2.16 -20.03
CA ARG A 74 -3.75 2.77 -20.17
C ARG A 74 -4.62 2.27 -19.02
N MET A 75 -5.01 3.19 -18.15
CA MET A 75 -5.61 2.88 -16.85
C MET A 75 -7.08 3.32 -16.78
N ILE A 76 -7.87 2.53 -16.06
CA ILE A 76 -9.24 2.80 -15.68
C ILE A 76 -9.28 2.93 -14.15
N ASN A 77 -9.64 4.13 -13.69
CA ASN A 77 -9.93 4.44 -12.30
C ASN A 77 -11.45 4.37 -12.02
N SER A 78 -11.86 4.55 -10.76
CA SER A 78 -13.28 4.66 -10.38
C SER A 78 -14.02 5.71 -11.20
N HIS A 79 -13.42 6.88 -11.37
CA HIS A 79 -14.00 8.00 -12.10
C HIS A 79 -14.14 7.75 -13.60
N SER A 80 -13.26 6.92 -14.18
CA SER A 80 -13.42 6.44 -15.55
C SER A 80 -14.73 5.69 -15.67
N LEU A 81 -15.03 4.80 -14.71
CA LEU A 81 -16.26 4.02 -14.72
C LEU A 81 -17.52 4.87 -14.45
N GLU A 82 -17.45 5.82 -13.51
CA GLU A 82 -18.62 6.58 -13.07
C GLU A 82 -18.93 7.83 -13.90
N LYS A 83 -17.92 8.45 -14.52
CA LYS A 83 -18.03 9.80 -15.10
C LYS A 83 -17.78 9.87 -16.59
N LEU A 84 -17.21 8.83 -17.20
CA LEU A 84 -16.99 8.77 -18.64
C LEU A 84 -18.01 7.87 -19.32
N ASP A 85 -18.37 8.21 -20.54
CA ASP A 85 -19.06 7.28 -21.43
C ASP A 85 -18.07 6.34 -22.15
N ILE A 86 -18.60 5.47 -23.01
CA ILE A 86 -17.82 4.50 -23.78
C ILE A 86 -16.88 5.12 -24.84
N ASN A 87 -17.03 6.41 -25.14
CA ASN A 87 -16.12 7.18 -26.00
C ASN A 87 -15.14 8.02 -25.16
N TYR A 88 -15.06 7.73 -23.85
CA TYR A 88 -14.25 8.44 -22.88
C TYR A 88 -14.55 9.94 -22.79
N GLN A 89 -15.76 10.35 -23.18
CA GLN A 89 -16.22 11.71 -22.96
C GLN A 89 -16.66 11.86 -21.52
N HIS A 90 -16.16 12.88 -20.85
CA HIS A 90 -16.54 13.16 -19.48
C HIS A 90 -17.92 13.82 -19.43
N LYS A 91 -18.77 13.46 -18.45
CA LYS A 91 -20.14 14.00 -18.30
C LYS A 91 -20.21 15.53 -18.24
N THR A 92 -19.17 16.16 -17.71
CA THR A 92 -19.03 17.62 -17.62
C THR A 92 -17.74 18.11 -18.25
N LEU A 93 -17.77 19.29 -18.86
CA LEU A 93 -16.57 19.98 -19.30
C LEU A 93 -15.82 20.53 -18.08
N SER A 94 -14.48 20.50 -18.13
CA SER A 94 -13.65 21.06 -17.06
C SER A 94 -13.88 22.57 -16.95
N ALA A 95 -14.10 23.07 -15.74
CA ALA A 95 -14.20 24.51 -15.47
C ALA A 95 -12.92 25.29 -15.84
N VAL A 96 -11.80 24.59 -16.07
CA VAL A 96 -10.53 25.18 -16.53
C VAL A 96 -10.68 25.90 -17.87
N LYS A 97 -11.61 25.48 -18.74
CA LYS A 97 -11.91 26.23 -19.97
C LYS A 97 -12.66 27.55 -19.72
N ALA A 98 -13.34 27.69 -18.58
CA ALA A 98 -14.04 28.92 -18.21
C ALA A 98 -13.13 29.95 -17.51
N LEU A 99 -11.94 29.53 -17.05
CA LEU A 99 -10.96 30.41 -16.39
C LEU A 99 -9.98 31.08 -17.36
N ALA A 100 -9.95 30.67 -18.64
CA ALA A 100 -9.12 31.34 -19.65
C ALA A 100 -9.68 32.71 -20.09
N ASP A 101 -10.96 32.99 -19.78
CA ASP A 101 -11.67 34.21 -20.19
C ASP A 101 -12.14 35.09 -19.03
N ALA A 102 -11.79 34.76 -17.78
CA ALA A 102 -12.23 35.49 -16.59
C ALA A 102 -11.04 36.13 -15.86
N GLU A 103 -10.95 37.45 -15.90
CA GLU A 103 -10.02 38.23 -15.08
C GLU A 103 -10.21 37.90 -13.59
N GLU A 104 -9.09 37.84 -12.86
CA GLU A 104 -8.99 37.50 -11.44
C GLU A 104 -9.72 38.50 -10.54
N THR A 105 -11.05 38.40 -10.45
CA THR A 105 -11.81 38.87 -9.29
C THR A 105 -13.16 38.15 -9.33
N ASP A 106 -13.53 37.53 -8.21
CA ASP A 106 -14.73 36.73 -7.97
C ASP A 106 -14.62 35.26 -8.40
N ALA A 107 -14.28 34.41 -7.43
CA ALA A 107 -14.45 32.97 -7.50
C ALA A 107 -15.94 32.61 -7.55
N VAL A 108 -16.58 32.89 -8.69
CA VAL A 108 -17.85 32.29 -9.07
C VAL A 108 -17.56 30.80 -9.24
N THR A 109 -18.19 29.98 -8.42
CA THR A 109 -18.24 28.53 -8.59
C THR A 109 -18.92 28.26 -9.93
N ALA A 110 -18.13 28.24 -11.00
CA ALA A 110 -18.61 27.93 -12.34
C ALA A 110 -19.29 26.56 -12.28
N GLN A 111 -20.61 26.56 -12.44
CA GLN A 111 -21.40 25.34 -12.53
C GLN A 111 -20.80 24.49 -13.66
N PRO A 112 -20.50 23.20 -13.43
CA PRO A 112 -19.95 22.35 -14.47
C PRO A 112 -20.89 22.32 -15.67
N LEU A 113 -20.42 22.79 -16.83
CA LEU A 113 -21.17 22.70 -18.07
C LEU A 113 -21.29 21.23 -18.47
N GLU A 114 -22.49 20.78 -18.82
CA GLU A 114 -22.66 19.44 -19.39
C GLU A 114 -21.86 19.32 -20.69
N ASN A 115 -21.22 18.17 -20.88
CA ASN A 115 -20.49 17.93 -22.12
C ASN A 115 -21.46 17.46 -23.20
N PRO A 116 -21.66 18.21 -24.30
CA PRO A 116 -22.58 17.81 -25.37
C PRO A 116 -22.14 16.52 -26.08
N ASP A 117 -20.86 16.15 -25.99
CA ASP A 117 -20.32 14.93 -26.59
C ASP A 117 -20.53 13.69 -25.70
N TYR A 118 -21.00 13.85 -24.46
CA TYR A 118 -21.31 12.74 -23.56
C TYR A 118 -22.58 12.02 -24.00
N LEU A 119 -22.51 10.70 -24.18
CA LEU A 119 -23.60 9.86 -24.68
C LEU A 119 -24.76 9.61 -23.68
N GLY A 120 -24.78 10.33 -22.55
CA GLY A 120 -25.86 10.31 -21.57
C GLY A 120 -25.75 9.24 -20.48
N LYS A 121 -24.95 8.17 -20.69
CA LYS A 121 -24.69 7.12 -19.70
C LYS A 121 -23.20 6.85 -19.55
N SER A 122 -22.80 6.58 -18.31
CA SER A 122 -21.44 6.22 -17.95
C SER A 122 -21.14 4.77 -18.33
N ILE A 123 -19.85 4.42 -18.36
CA ILE A 123 -19.39 3.04 -18.56
C ILE A 123 -20.01 2.11 -17.52
N MET A 124 -20.07 2.51 -16.25
CA MET A 124 -20.65 1.70 -15.17
C MET A 124 -22.16 1.52 -15.33
N GLU A 125 -22.90 2.58 -15.71
CA GLU A 125 -24.34 2.47 -15.95
C GLU A 125 -24.64 1.50 -17.09
N LEU A 126 -23.93 1.62 -18.22
CA LEU A 126 -24.08 0.73 -19.37
C LEU A 126 -23.68 -0.71 -19.02
N PHE A 127 -22.60 -0.90 -18.25
CA PHE A 127 -22.20 -2.21 -17.75
C PHE A 127 -23.32 -2.84 -16.94
N LEU A 128 -23.84 -2.16 -15.92
CA LEU A 128 -24.78 -2.72 -14.97
C LEU A 128 -26.18 -3.00 -15.55
N GLU A 129 -26.59 -2.29 -16.60
CA GLU A 129 -27.89 -2.49 -17.27
C GLU A 129 -28.08 -3.93 -17.79
N ALA A 130 -27.00 -4.53 -18.28
CA ALA A 130 -27.03 -5.89 -18.83
C ALA A 130 -26.78 -6.98 -17.76
N GLN A 131 -26.48 -6.60 -16.51
CA GLN A 131 -26.00 -7.53 -15.50
C GLN A 131 -27.12 -8.05 -14.59
N PRO A 132 -27.04 -9.32 -14.14
CA PRO A 132 -27.98 -9.86 -13.18
C PRO A 132 -27.82 -9.19 -11.81
N TYR A 133 -28.85 -9.31 -10.96
CA TYR A 133 -28.91 -8.65 -9.66
C TYR A 133 -27.68 -8.91 -8.77
N ASN A 134 -27.13 -10.12 -8.78
CA ASN A 134 -25.97 -10.48 -7.96
C ASN A 134 -24.71 -9.67 -8.32
N ILE A 135 -24.54 -9.30 -9.59
CA ILE A 135 -23.43 -8.44 -10.03
C ILE A 135 -23.75 -6.98 -9.68
N GLN A 136 -24.99 -6.54 -9.89
CA GLN A 136 -25.40 -5.18 -9.49
C GLN A 136 -25.29 -4.95 -7.98
N SER A 137 -25.58 -5.96 -7.15
CA SER A 137 -25.48 -5.88 -5.69
C SER A 137 -24.04 -5.93 -5.18
N MET A 138 -23.09 -6.35 -6.02
CA MET A 138 -21.68 -6.36 -5.68
C MET A 138 -21.10 -4.94 -5.64
N ILE A 139 -21.63 -4.02 -6.44
CA ILE A 139 -21.19 -2.63 -6.48
C ILE A 139 -21.96 -1.82 -5.44
N SER A 140 -21.24 -1.09 -4.59
CA SER A 140 -21.85 -0.15 -3.68
C SER A 140 -22.44 1.03 -4.45
N GLN A 141 -23.73 1.30 -4.21
CA GLN A 141 -24.50 2.39 -4.83
C GLN A 141 -25.11 3.26 -3.72
N ARG A 142 -25.55 4.48 -4.05
CA ARG A 142 -26.21 5.38 -3.06
C ARG A 142 -27.32 4.71 -2.24
N ASN A 143 -28.05 3.77 -2.86
CA ASN A 143 -29.16 3.04 -2.22
C ASN A 143 -28.76 1.62 -1.75
N LYS A 144 -27.49 1.21 -1.95
CA LYS A 144 -26.95 -0.11 -1.60
C LYS A 144 -25.53 0.07 -1.07
N THR A 145 -25.39 0.29 0.23
CA THR A 145 -24.12 0.64 0.86
C THR A 145 -23.23 -0.56 1.21
N MET A 146 -23.67 -1.79 0.89
CA MET A 146 -23.04 -3.04 1.35
C MET A 146 -22.48 -3.90 0.22
N GLY A 147 -22.08 -3.33 -0.93
CA GLY A 147 -21.40 -4.05 -2.01
C GLY A 147 -19.93 -4.33 -1.69
N SER A 148 -19.33 -5.39 -2.23
CA SER A 148 -17.90 -5.72 -2.03
C SER A 148 -16.95 -4.96 -2.96
N VAL A 149 -17.48 -4.12 -3.84
CA VAL A 149 -16.72 -3.20 -4.69
C VAL A 149 -17.21 -1.77 -4.43
N HIS A 150 -16.29 -0.89 -4.06
CA HIS A 150 -16.53 0.53 -3.81
C HIS A 150 -15.71 1.38 -4.78
N PHE A 151 -16.20 2.59 -5.02
CA PHE A 151 -15.47 3.63 -5.71
C PHE A 151 -15.09 4.67 -4.67
N ASP A 152 -13.89 4.53 -4.11
CA ASP A 152 -13.35 5.45 -3.09
C ASP A 152 -12.23 6.30 -3.70
N GLY A 153 -12.44 7.61 -3.69
CA GLY A 153 -11.59 8.55 -4.42
C GLY A 153 -11.42 8.14 -5.89
N ASP A 154 -10.16 8.10 -6.34
CA ASP A 154 -9.74 7.66 -7.66
C ASP A 154 -9.52 6.13 -7.76
N SER A 155 -9.66 5.36 -6.69
CA SER A 155 -9.41 3.91 -6.71
C SER A 155 -10.69 3.08 -6.85
N ILE A 156 -10.55 1.85 -7.33
CA ILE A 156 -11.57 0.81 -7.24
C ILE A 156 -11.21 -0.07 -6.05
N GLU A 157 -12.02 -0.03 -5.01
CA GLU A 157 -11.75 -0.72 -3.74
C GLU A 157 -12.53 -2.03 -3.67
N PHE A 158 -11.83 -3.14 -3.48
CA PHE A 158 -12.40 -4.47 -3.24
C PHE A 158 -12.29 -4.82 -1.77
N VAL A 159 -13.40 -5.16 -1.13
CA VAL A 159 -13.43 -5.47 0.30
C VAL A 159 -14.06 -6.82 0.58
N THR A 160 -13.50 -7.55 1.54
CA THR A 160 -14.16 -8.74 2.11
C THR A 160 -15.36 -8.33 2.97
N LYS A 161 -16.44 -9.10 2.90
CA LYS A 161 -17.68 -8.90 3.64
C LYS A 161 -17.75 -9.63 4.96
N TYR A 162 -17.10 -10.78 5.03
CA TYR A 162 -17.05 -11.55 6.26
C TYR A 162 -15.80 -11.14 7.05
N PHE A 163 -15.97 -10.95 8.36
CA PHE A 163 -14.89 -10.49 9.25
C PHE A 163 -14.76 -11.39 10.49
N GLU A 164 -15.84 -11.56 11.23
CA GLU A 164 -15.89 -12.34 12.48
C GLU A 164 -15.43 -13.79 12.27
N ASN A 165 -14.45 -14.18 13.07
CA ASN A 165 -13.85 -15.52 13.16
C ASN A 165 -13.43 -16.08 11.79
N ARG A 166 -13.05 -15.18 10.87
CA ARG A 166 -12.52 -15.55 9.56
C ARG A 166 -11.07 -15.98 9.65
N THR A 167 -10.67 -16.76 8.66
CA THR A 167 -9.29 -17.21 8.49
C THR A 167 -8.62 -16.43 7.35
N VAL A 168 -7.29 -16.38 7.36
CA VAL A 168 -6.48 -15.83 6.26
C VAL A 168 -6.89 -16.48 4.94
N VAL A 169 -6.94 -17.82 4.90
CA VAL A 169 -7.30 -18.58 3.69
C VAL A 169 -8.69 -18.18 3.17
N ASP A 170 -9.67 -18.04 4.07
CA ASP A 170 -11.02 -17.66 3.68
C ASP A 170 -11.12 -16.24 3.14
N SER A 171 -10.51 -15.27 3.84
CA SER A 171 -10.55 -13.86 3.45
C SER A 171 -9.80 -13.61 2.13
N CYS A 172 -8.65 -14.26 1.93
CA CYS A 172 -7.92 -14.21 0.66
C CYS A 172 -8.72 -14.80 -0.49
N LYS A 173 -9.36 -15.96 -0.27
CA LYS A 173 -10.19 -16.61 -1.29
C LYS A 173 -11.37 -15.73 -1.69
N GLU A 174 -12.01 -15.09 -0.71
CA GLU A 174 -13.11 -14.16 -0.94
C GLU A 174 -12.69 -12.93 -1.76
N LEU A 175 -11.57 -12.29 -1.40
CA LEU A 175 -11.05 -11.13 -2.14
C LEU A 175 -10.68 -11.52 -3.58
N LYS A 176 -9.92 -12.62 -3.75
CA LYS A 176 -9.54 -13.16 -5.07
C LYS A 176 -10.76 -13.47 -5.93
N ALA A 177 -11.78 -14.11 -5.35
CA ALA A 177 -13.02 -14.44 -6.05
C ALA A 177 -13.81 -13.20 -6.48
N THR A 178 -13.88 -12.18 -5.62
CA THR A 178 -14.59 -10.92 -5.92
C THR A 178 -13.89 -10.15 -7.03
N LYS A 179 -12.57 -9.95 -6.93
CA LYS A 179 -11.75 -9.31 -7.99
C LYS A 179 -11.93 -10.04 -9.32
N LYS A 180 -11.81 -11.38 -9.31
CA LYS A 180 -11.97 -12.21 -10.51
C LYS A 180 -13.36 -12.07 -11.11
N LEU A 181 -14.41 -12.15 -10.29
CA LEU A 181 -15.79 -12.03 -10.78
C LEU A 181 -16.04 -10.67 -11.43
N PHE A 182 -15.56 -9.57 -10.84
CA PHE A 182 -15.72 -8.24 -11.39
C PHE A 182 -15.00 -8.08 -12.73
N ILE A 183 -13.72 -8.44 -12.80
CA ILE A 183 -12.92 -8.29 -14.03
C ILE A 183 -13.39 -9.21 -15.16
N ASP A 184 -13.84 -10.44 -14.84
CA ASP A 184 -14.41 -11.34 -15.83
C ASP A 184 -15.71 -10.75 -16.39
N LYS A 185 -16.61 -10.26 -15.53
CA LYS A 185 -17.92 -9.74 -15.98
C LYS A 185 -17.81 -8.45 -16.78
N ILE A 186 -16.91 -7.53 -16.41
CA ILE A 186 -16.72 -6.31 -17.19
C ILE A 186 -16.16 -6.64 -18.58
N ASN A 187 -15.21 -7.58 -18.68
CA ASN A 187 -14.67 -8.02 -19.97
C ASN A 187 -15.71 -8.77 -20.81
N GLU A 188 -16.45 -9.72 -20.22
CA GLU A 188 -17.54 -10.46 -20.89
C GLU A 188 -18.61 -9.52 -21.43
N SER A 189 -18.92 -8.43 -20.72
CA SER A 189 -19.91 -7.44 -21.17
C SER A 189 -19.49 -6.69 -22.44
N SER A 190 -18.19 -6.64 -22.74
CA SER A 190 -17.62 -5.86 -23.84
C SER A 190 -18.05 -4.38 -23.85
N VAL A 191 -18.38 -3.83 -22.67
CA VAL A 191 -18.75 -2.40 -22.52
C VAL A 191 -17.62 -1.46 -22.93
N LEU A 192 -16.37 -1.92 -22.78
CA LEU A 192 -15.17 -1.25 -23.24
C LEU A 192 -14.53 -2.01 -24.40
N LYS A 193 -13.94 -1.27 -25.33
CA LYS A 193 -13.14 -1.85 -26.42
C LYS A 193 -11.76 -2.24 -25.90
N GLY A 194 -11.48 -3.54 -25.86
CA GLY A 194 -10.22 -4.10 -25.36
C GLY A 194 -10.42 -4.81 -24.02
N LYS A 195 -9.45 -5.67 -23.69
CA LYS A 195 -9.49 -6.48 -22.47
C LYS A 195 -8.79 -5.77 -21.32
N LEU A 196 -9.42 -5.78 -20.15
CA LEU A 196 -8.90 -5.25 -18.91
C LEU A 196 -8.32 -6.34 -18.03
N ASN A 197 -7.26 -6.02 -17.29
CA ASN A 197 -6.71 -6.81 -16.19
C ASN A 197 -6.44 -5.90 -14.98
N PHE A 198 -6.14 -6.49 -13.83
CA PHE A 198 -5.50 -5.74 -12.75
C PHE A 198 -4.00 -5.54 -13.07
N PRO A 199 -3.36 -4.46 -12.61
CA PRO A 199 -1.93 -4.27 -12.75
C PRO A 199 -1.14 -5.39 -12.08
N ASP A 200 -0.11 -5.90 -12.76
CA ASP A 200 0.83 -6.88 -12.17
C ASP A 200 1.92 -6.20 -11.34
N TYR A 201 2.12 -4.89 -11.53
CA TYR A 201 3.04 -4.01 -10.81
C TYR A 201 2.69 -2.53 -11.05
N ASN A 202 3.30 -1.63 -10.29
CA ASN A 202 3.19 -0.20 -10.53
C ASN A 202 3.98 0.21 -11.79
N ASN A 203 3.30 0.65 -12.85
CA ASN A 203 3.95 1.02 -14.12
C ASN A 203 4.73 2.33 -14.07
N GLY A 204 4.56 3.19 -13.06
CA GLY A 204 5.26 4.48 -12.93
C GLY A 204 4.85 5.57 -13.93
N LEU A 205 4.46 5.21 -15.16
CA LEU A 205 3.96 6.11 -16.21
C LEU A 205 2.58 5.64 -16.70
N ASN A 206 1.54 6.33 -16.23
CA ASN A 206 0.17 5.90 -16.45
C ASN A 206 -0.66 6.97 -17.17
N MET A 207 -1.45 6.57 -18.17
CA MET A 207 -2.48 7.42 -18.76
C MET A 207 -3.86 6.92 -18.33
N PHE A 208 -4.57 7.69 -17.51
CA PHE A 208 -5.96 7.37 -17.19
C PHE A 208 -6.89 7.80 -18.31
N MET A 209 -7.96 7.04 -18.53
CA MET A 209 -8.94 7.41 -19.56
C MET A 209 -9.71 8.69 -19.21
N THR A 210 -9.72 9.10 -17.94
CA THR A 210 -10.24 10.40 -17.47
C THR A 210 -9.35 11.59 -17.84
N ASN A 211 -8.07 11.36 -18.16
CA ASN A 211 -7.11 12.37 -18.59
C ASN A 211 -6.16 11.81 -19.66
N GLN A 212 -6.64 11.78 -20.91
CA GLN A 212 -5.86 11.25 -22.04
C GLN A 212 -4.79 12.23 -22.56
N GLU A 213 -4.70 13.44 -22.01
CA GLU A 213 -3.73 14.46 -22.42
C GLU A 213 -2.42 14.40 -21.64
N ASN A 214 -2.43 13.73 -20.48
CA ASN A 214 -1.30 13.71 -19.55
C ASN A 214 -0.93 12.28 -19.11
N LEU A 215 0.32 12.13 -18.69
CA LEU A 215 0.84 10.98 -17.98
C LEU A 215 0.96 11.32 -16.51
N VAL A 216 0.49 10.42 -15.66
CA VAL A 216 0.49 10.59 -14.21
C VAL A 216 1.60 9.73 -13.62
N LEU A 217 2.48 10.40 -12.88
CA LEU A 217 3.42 9.77 -11.96
C LEU A 217 2.63 9.42 -10.70
N PHE A 218 2.84 8.22 -10.15
CA PHE A 218 2.21 7.75 -8.91
C PHE A 218 0.73 7.33 -9.02
N ASN A 219 0.49 6.04 -9.29
CA ASN A 219 -0.78 5.38 -9.07
C ASN A 219 -0.49 3.95 -8.63
N ASN A 220 -0.24 3.79 -7.34
CA ASN A 220 -0.04 2.47 -6.76
C ASN A 220 -1.35 2.00 -6.15
N GLY A 221 -1.73 0.77 -6.43
CA GLY A 221 -2.74 0.12 -5.61
C GLY A 221 -2.21 -0.09 -4.19
N THR A 222 -3.09 -0.59 -3.32
CA THR A 222 -2.83 -0.71 -1.89
C THR A 222 -3.49 -1.97 -1.35
N TYR A 223 -2.96 -2.49 -0.25
CA TYR A 223 -3.71 -3.39 0.60
C TYR A 223 -3.86 -2.77 1.98
N HIS A 224 -5.08 -2.84 2.53
CA HIS A 224 -5.30 -2.61 3.95
C HIS A 224 -5.76 -3.90 4.62
N PHE A 225 -5.20 -4.19 5.78
CA PHE A 225 -5.50 -5.39 6.55
C PHE A 225 -6.14 -5.02 7.87
N HIS A 226 -7.38 -5.46 8.05
CA HIS A 226 -8.12 -5.32 9.29
C HIS A 226 -7.96 -6.57 10.13
N ILE A 227 -7.43 -6.43 11.34
CA ILE A 227 -7.08 -7.55 12.21
C ILE A 227 -7.60 -7.28 13.62
N THR A 228 -8.40 -8.23 14.13
CA THR A 228 -8.64 -8.37 15.56
C THR A 228 -8.01 -9.67 16.05
N LEU A 229 -7.09 -9.58 17.00
CA LEU A 229 -6.47 -10.75 17.63
C LEU A 229 -7.47 -11.46 18.54
N PRO A 230 -7.28 -12.76 18.85
CA PRO A 230 -8.19 -13.54 19.68
C PRO A 230 -8.49 -12.85 21.01
N THR A 231 -9.74 -12.40 21.16
CA THR A 231 -10.21 -11.57 22.27
C THR A 231 -11.42 -12.25 22.91
N LEU A 232 -11.43 -12.32 24.23
CA LEU A 232 -12.55 -12.87 24.97
C LEU A 232 -13.72 -11.87 24.98
N THR A 233 -14.90 -12.36 24.59
CA THR A 233 -16.13 -11.58 24.56
C THR A 233 -17.21 -12.24 25.39
N GLU A 234 -18.09 -11.43 25.98
CA GLU A 234 -19.33 -11.84 26.64
C GLU A 234 -20.48 -10.97 26.12
N ASP A 235 -21.55 -11.60 25.63
CA ASP A 235 -22.69 -10.91 25.00
C ASP A 235 -22.27 -9.92 23.90
N SER A 236 -21.32 -10.35 23.07
CA SER A 236 -20.72 -9.57 21.97
C SER A 236 -20.00 -8.29 22.43
N ARG A 237 -19.52 -8.26 23.68
CA ARG A 237 -18.71 -7.17 24.22
C ARG A 237 -17.38 -7.71 24.71
N ILE A 238 -16.31 -6.97 24.47
CA ILE A 238 -14.99 -7.28 25.02
C ILE A 238 -15.07 -7.33 26.55
N THR A 239 -14.60 -8.43 27.16
CA THR A 239 -14.67 -8.61 28.61
C THR A 239 -13.62 -7.79 29.37
N ASP A 240 -12.44 -7.62 28.78
CA ASP A 240 -11.35 -6.81 29.32
C ASP A 240 -10.80 -5.90 28.22
N TYR A 241 -11.28 -4.65 28.24
CA TYR A 241 -10.88 -3.67 27.23
C TYR A 241 -9.45 -3.15 27.43
N THR A 242 -8.96 -3.17 28.67
CA THR A 242 -7.57 -2.76 28.98
C THR A 242 -6.59 -3.75 28.37
N ASP A 243 -6.85 -5.04 28.56
CA ASP A 243 -6.03 -6.10 27.97
C ASP A 243 -6.13 -6.13 26.44
N PHE A 244 -7.34 -5.91 25.90
CA PHE A 244 -7.54 -5.76 24.46
C PHE A 244 -6.69 -4.64 23.86
N GLU A 245 -6.74 -3.44 24.46
CA GLU A 245 -6.00 -2.28 24.01
C GLU A 245 -4.48 -2.50 24.13
N LYS A 246 -4.03 -3.06 25.26
CA LYS A 246 -2.62 -3.40 25.47
C LYS A 246 -2.13 -4.39 24.41
N THR A 247 -2.88 -5.47 24.20
CA THR A 247 -2.52 -6.55 23.27
C THR A 247 -2.42 -6.05 21.83
N HIS A 248 -3.43 -5.32 21.36
CA HIS A 248 -3.44 -4.78 19.99
C HIS A 248 -2.40 -3.67 19.81
N GLY A 249 -2.24 -2.78 20.78
CA GLY A 249 -1.20 -1.75 20.72
C GLY A 249 0.21 -2.33 20.73
N ASN A 250 0.45 -3.44 21.43
CA ASN A 250 1.72 -4.15 21.41
C ASN A 250 1.99 -4.81 20.04
N ALA A 251 0.98 -5.43 19.46
CA ALA A 251 1.05 -6.00 18.12
C ALA A 251 1.34 -4.92 17.06
N ILE A 252 0.68 -3.76 17.12
CA ILE A 252 0.94 -2.65 16.20
C ILE A 252 2.40 -2.20 16.30
N TYR A 253 2.91 -1.94 17.51
CA TYR A 253 4.29 -1.50 17.68
C TYR A 253 5.28 -2.54 17.13
N LEU A 254 5.03 -3.83 17.34
CA LEU A 254 5.88 -4.86 16.76
C LEU A 254 5.79 -4.87 15.23
N LEU A 255 4.60 -4.72 14.64
CA LEU A 255 4.45 -4.64 13.19
C LEU A 255 5.17 -3.42 12.58
N GLN A 256 5.20 -2.28 13.28
CA GLN A 256 6.00 -1.10 12.87
C GLN A 256 7.50 -1.42 12.79
N TRP A 257 8.01 -2.23 13.72
CA TRP A 257 9.39 -2.75 13.60
C TRP A 257 9.61 -3.58 12.34
N PHE A 258 8.56 -4.20 11.81
CA PHE A 258 8.63 -5.00 10.59
C PHE A 258 8.35 -4.23 9.27
N GLU A 259 7.85 -2.99 9.33
CA GLU A 259 7.54 -2.20 8.14
C GLU A 259 8.72 -2.03 7.16
N PRO A 260 9.97 -1.77 7.59
CA PRO A 260 11.10 -1.71 6.67
C PRO A 260 11.24 -2.99 5.84
N PHE A 261 11.08 -4.17 6.45
CA PHE A 261 11.24 -5.42 5.72
C PHE A 261 10.13 -5.66 4.68
N PHE A 262 8.90 -5.26 4.99
CA PHE A 262 7.82 -5.27 4.01
C PHE A 262 8.11 -4.29 2.86
N ILE A 263 8.63 -3.10 3.14
CA ILE A 263 9.01 -2.13 2.09
C ILE A 263 10.12 -2.69 1.20
N ALA A 264 11.18 -3.28 1.78
CA ALA A 264 12.30 -3.86 1.01
C ALA A 264 11.89 -5.03 0.10
N THR A 265 10.80 -5.73 0.42
CA THR A 265 10.37 -6.93 -0.30
C THR A 265 9.13 -6.74 -1.16
N LEU A 266 8.27 -5.76 -0.85
CA LEU A 266 6.97 -5.55 -1.50
C LEU A 266 6.75 -4.12 -2.00
N GLY A 267 7.55 -3.15 -1.54
CA GLY A 267 7.35 -1.74 -1.88
C GLY A 267 7.51 -1.44 -3.37
N SER A 268 6.86 -0.37 -3.83
CA SER A 268 6.90 0.10 -5.21
C SER A 268 7.86 1.27 -5.39
N PRO A 269 9.02 1.08 -6.05
CA PRO A 269 9.98 2.16 -6.26
C PRO A 269 9.37 3.32 -7.04
N ASP A 270 9.92 4.52 -6.87
CA ASP A 270 9.68 5.61 -7.80
C ASP A 270 10.47 5.33 -9.09
N ILE A 271 9.80 5.35 -10.24
CA ILE A 271 10.47 5.18 -11.55
C ILE A 271 11.58 6.21 -11.75
N MET A 272 11.46 7.42 -11.17
CA MET A 272 12.51 8.44 -11.19
C MET A 272 13.75 8.00 -10.40
N GLY A 273 13.55 7.24 -9.31
CA GLY A 273 14.64 6.63 -8.54
C GLY A 273 15.38 5.61 -9.37
N VAL A 274 14.64 4.72 -10.05
CA VAL A 274 15.23 3.70 -10.92
C VAL A 274 16.01 4.32 -12.08
N ILE A 275 15.45 5.33 -12.74
CA ILE A 275 16.13 6.06 -13.82
C ILE A 275 17.40 6.73 -13.31
N SER A 276 17.30 7.44 -12.18
CA SER A 276 18.43 8.15 -11.62
C SER A 276 19.58 7.22 -11.26
N ASP A 277 19.28 6.11 -10.59
CA ASP A 277 20.28 5.10 -10.23
C ASP A 277 20.94 4.50 -11.50
N LYS A 278 20.12 4.10 -12.48
CA LYS A 278 20.61 3.52 -13.74
C LYS A 278 21.59 4.41 -14.49
N TYR A 279 21.33 5.72 -14.51
CA TYR A 279 22.15 6.69 -15.25
C TYR A 279 23.15 7.45 -14.37
N GLY A 280 23.26 7.11 -13.08
CA GLY A 280 24.18 7.77 -12.14
C GLY A 280 23.91 9.26 -11.98
N LEU A 281 22.63 9.67 -11.91
CA LEU A 281 22.27 11.07 -11.72
C LEU A 281 22.37 11.47 -10.23
N ASP A 282 22.60 12.75 -10.00
CA ASP A 282 22.68 13.32 -8.65
C ASP A 282 21.30 13.42 -7.96
N LYS A 283 20.22 13.37 -8.74
CA LYS A 283 18.82 13.49 -8.27
C LYS A 283 18.35 12.22 -7.59
N LYS A 284 18.08 12.22 -6.29
CA LYS A 284 17.69 10.99 -5.55
C LYS A 284 16.20 10.92 -5.27
N PHE A 285 15.63 9.74 -5.48
CA PHE A 285 14.24 9.39 -5.21
C PHE A 285 14.20 8.01 -4.55
N THR A 286 13.07 7.66 -3.96
CA THR A 286 12.91 6.38 -3.25
C THR A 286 12.99 5.17 -4.20
N LEU A 287 13.75 4.16 -3.79
CA LEU A 287 13.79 2.83 -4.43
C LEU A 287 12.96 1.80 -3.65
N GLY A 288 12.54 2.11 -2.41
CA GLY A 288 11.73 1.22 -1.60
C GLY A 288 10.25 1.35 -1.87
N SER A 289 9.68 2.52 -1.54
CA SER A 289 8.27 2.78 -1.76
C SER A 289 8.04 4.27 -1.95
N MET A 290 7.45 4.65 -3.07
CA MET A 290 7.04 6.03 -3.32
C MET A 290 5.93 6.44 -2.36
N ARG A 291 4.98 5.54 -2.08
CA ARG A 291 3.85 5.82 -1.19
C ARG A 291 4.32 6.05 0.24
N ASN A 292 5.17 5.20 0.78
CA ASN A 292 5.65 5.35 2.16
C ASN A 292 6.66 6.49 2.33
N ALA A 293 7.29 6.94 1.24
CA ALA A 293 8.20 8.09 1.28
C ALA A 293 7.47 9.45 1.32
N MET A 294 6.37 9.61 0.56
CA MET A 294 5.79 10.95 0.31
C MET A 294 4.25 11.02 0.32
N SER A 295 3.53 9.91 0.51
CA SER A 295 2.07 9.92 0.49
C SER A 295 1.50 10.84 1.57
N ARG A 296 0.38 11.48 1.25
CA ARG A 296 -0.39 12.25 2.23
C ARG A 296 -0.98 11.37 3.31
N TYR A 297 -1.47 10.18 2.96
CA TYR A 297 -2.37 9.41 3.83
C TYR A 297 -1.73 8.23 4.53
N ILE A 298 -0.50 7.87 4.14
CA ILE A 298 0.26 6.73 4.69
C ILE A 298 1.62 7.20 5.20
N GLY A 299 2.08 6.61 6.30
CA GLY A 299 3.41 6.82 6.87
C GLY A 299 4.07 5.50 7.25
N VAL A 300 5.21 5.57 7.93
CA VAL A 300 5.95 4.42 8.46
C VAL A 300 6.26 4.67 9.93
N GLY A 301 5.78 3.79 10.81
CA GLY A 301 5.87 3.88 12.27
C GLY A 301 5.03 5.00 12.89
N THR A 302 4.10 5.60 12.16
CA THR A 302 3.46 6.87 12.53
C THR A 302 2.29 6.73 13.50
N TYR A 303 1.77 5.54 13.77
CA TYR A 303 0.87 5.30 14.88
C TYR A 303 1.63 5.36 16.21
N ASN A 304 1.03 6.03 17.19
CA ASN A 304 1.46 6.03 18.58
C ASN A 304 0.26 5.73 19.49
N LYS A 305 0.47 4.95 20.56
CA LYS A 305 -0.58 4.56 21.53
C LYS A 305 -1.29 5.75 22.19
N SER A 306 -0.69 6.94 22.19
CA SER A 306 -1.33 8.17 22.71
C SER A 306 -2.30 8.83 21.72
N MET A 307 -2.32 8.40 20.46
CA MET A 307 -3.18 8.97 19.43
C MET A 307 -4.65 8.56 19.62
N PRO A 308 -5.59 9.37 19.12
CA PRO A 308 -7.00 9.00 19.15
C PRO A 308 -7.27 7.75 18.30
N LYS A 309 -8.39 7.08 18.60
CA LYS A 309 -8.86 5.90 17.87
C LYS A 309 -9.84 6.29 16.77
N GLY A 310 -10.05 5.39 15.80
CA GLY A 310 -10.96 5.57 14.66
C GLY A 310 -10.25 5.78 13.33
N LYS A 311 -10.99 6.22 12.32
CA LYS A 311 -10.44 6.53 10.99
C LYS A 311 -9.69 7.86 11.02
N ILE A 312 -8.37 7.81 11.10
CA ILE A 312 -7.48 8.97 11.03
C ILE A 312 -6.61 8.84 9.79
N LEU A 313 -6.56 9.90 8.98
CA LEU A 313 -5.85 9.88 7.71
C LEU A 313 -4.49 10.57 7.78
N THR A 314 -4.42 11.65 8.55
CA THR A 314 -3.24 12.52 8.66
C THR A 314 -3.05 13.00 10.08
N PHE A 315 -1.81 13.40 10.39
CA PHE A 315 -1.43 14.10 11.60
C PHE A 315 -0.55 15.30 11.24
N ASN A 316 -0.69 16.43 11.95
CA ASN A 316 0.19 17.58 11.71
C ASN A 316 1.64 17.23 12.09
N VAL A 317 2.61 17.56 11.24
CA VAL A 317 4.02 17.18 11.46
C VAL A 317 4.61 17.81 12.72
N ASP A 318 4.30 19.08 13.02
CA ASP A 318 4.83 19.76 14.20
C ASP A 318 4.21 19.21 15.50
N ASP A 319 2.96 18.77 15.45
CA ASP A 319 2.35 18.05 16.57
C ASP A 319 2.92 16.63 16.72
N PHE A 320 3.17 15.93 15.61
CA PHE A 320 3.79 14.60 15.63
C PHE A 320 5.20 14.65 16.23
N ARG A 321 5.98 15.68 15.89
CA ARG A 321 7.32 15.89 16.46
C ARG A 321 7.34 15.93 17.98
N LYS A 322 6.28 16.43 18.63
CA LYS A 322 6.18 16.45 20.10
C LYS A 322 6.10 15.07 20.73
N LEU A 323 5.78 14.04 19.93
CA LEU A 323 5.80 12.63 20.36
C LEU A 323 7.18 12.00 20.20
N LEU A 324 8.02 12.54 19.33
CA LEU A 324 9.35 11.98 19.05
C LEU A 324 10.32 12.28 20.19
N LYS A 325 11.22 11.32 20.42
CA LYS A 325 12.33 11.48 21.36
C LYS A 325 13.46 12.36 20.82
N PHE A 326 13.60 12.44 19.50
CA PHE A 326 14.69 13.13 18.82
C PHE A 326 14.23 14.46 18.26
N GLU A 327 15.09 15.47 18.39
CA GLU A 327 14.87 16.81 17.84
C GLU A 327 15.20 16.85 16.34
N LYS A 328 14.63 17.84 15.63
CA LYS A 328 14.80 17.99 14.18
C LYS A 328 16.27 18.14 13.78
N GLU A 329 17.04 18.88 14.58
CA GLU A 329 18.44 19.20 14.34
C GLU A 329 19.35 17.95 14.43
N GLU A 330 18.89 16.89 15.11
CA GLU A 330 19.61 15.62 15.17
C GLU A 330 19.50 14.83 13.85
N ASN A 331 18.52 15.16 13.01
CA ASN A 331 18.25 14.50 11.71
C ASN A 331 18.19 12.97 11.81
N ILE A 332 17.61 12.45 12.89
CA ILE A 332 17.45 11.01 13.13
C ILE A 332 16.14 10.51 12.54
N TRP A 333 15.05 11.27 12.64
CA TRP A 333 13.78 10.84 12.10
C TRP A 333 13.89 10.58 10.60
N TRP A 334 13.48 9.39 10.15
CA TRP A 334 13.59 8.98 8.75
C TRP A 334 12.99 10.03 7.79
N ARG A 335 11.92 10.71 8.19
CA ARG A 335 11.24 11.72 7.36
C ARG A 335 12.13 12.94 7.13
N ASP A 336 12.89 13.35 8.13
CA ASP A 336 13.84 14.46 8.02
C ASP A 336 15.02 14.08 7.10
N GLN A 337 15.49 12.83 7.20
CA GLN A 337 16.53 12.30 6.32
C GLN A 337 16.04 12.25 4.85
N ILE A 338 14.79 11.86 4.60
CA ILE A 338 14.18 11.90 3.25
C ILE A 338 14.11 13.33 2.72
N GLU A 339 13.63 14.28 3.51
CA GLU A 339 13.51 15.69 3.12
C GLU A 339 14.89 16.31 2.77
N ALA A 340 15.92 15.92 3.53
CA ALA A 340 17.29 16.37 3.34
C ALA A 340 17.99 15.74 2.12
N GLU A 341 17.84 14.43 1.91
CA GLU A 341 18.64 13.69 0.92
C GLU A 341 17.94 13.40 -0.41
N MET A 342 16.61 13.49 -0.46
CA MET A 342 15.84 13.19 -1.67
C MET A 342 15.25 14.44 -2.30
N GLU A 343 14.78 14.29 -3.53
CA GLU A 343 14.22 15.35 -4.35
C GLU A 343 12.71 15.55 -4.10
N TYR A 344 12.25 15.33 -2.87
CA TYR A 344 10.86 15.48 -2.46
C TYR A 344 10.62 16.77 -1.68
N GLU A 345 9.45 17.36 -1.89
CA GLU A 345 8.88 18.43 -1.08
C GLU A 345 7.80 17.83 -0.18
N MET A 346 8.14 17.66 1.10
CA MET A 346 7.31 16.93 2.04
C MET A 346 6.13 17.78 2.55
N LEU A 347 4.96 17.17 2.68
CA LEU A 347 3.74 17.84 3.17
C LEU A 347 3.83 18.20 4.66
N SER A 348 3.09 19.22 5.09
CA SER A 348 2.96 19.61 6.51
C SER A 348 2.12 18.63 7.35
N GLU A 349 1.49 17.65 6.70
CA GLU A 349 0.81 16.53 7.31
C GLU A 349 1.60 15.24 7.05
N VAL A 350 1.63 14.34 8.03
CA VAL A 350 2.16 12.98 7.89
C VAL A 350 0.99 11.99 7.89
N GLY A 351 1.04 11.00 6.99
CA GLY A 351 0.06 9.93 6.94
C GLY A 351 0.22 8.91 8.08
N LEU A 352 -0.78 8.05 8.26
CA LEU A 352 -0.78 7.01 9.30
C LEU A 352 -0.66 5.61 8.69
N ASP A 353 0.25 4.82 9.25
CA ASP A 353 0.45 3.39 8.99
C ASP A 353 -0.68 2.50 9.55
N PHE A 354 -1.22 2.86 10.72
CA PHE A 354 -2.31 2.14 11.37
C PHE A 354 -3.47 3.05 11.78
N ASN A 355 -4.68 2.49 11.71
CA ASN A 355 -5.84 2.99 12.46
C ASN A 355 -6.23 1.96 13.53
N GLN A 356 -6.28 2.36 14.79
CA GLN A 356 -6.85 1.52 15.84
C GLN A 356 -8.36 1.72 15.89
N GLU A 357 -9.13 0.63 15.89
CA GLU A 357 -10.59 0.66 15.99
C GLU A 357 -11.28 1.54 14.90
N LYS A 358 -10.81 1.45 13.63
CA LYS A 358 -11.39 2.17 12.46
C LYS A 358 -12.91 1.97 12.35
N MET A 359 -13.39 0.74 12.56
CA MET A 359 -14.81 0.37 12.51
C MET A 359 -15.22 -0.30 13.83
N TYR A 360 -15.59 0.48 14.85
CA TYR A 360 -15.87 -0.04 16.21
C TYR A 360 -14.70 -0.89 16.78
N GLN A 361 -14.98 -1.83 17.68
CA GLN A 361 -14.01 -2.69 18.40
C GLN A 361 -13.27 -3.72 17.49
N SER A 362 -12.84 -3.33 16.29
CA SER A 362 -12.27 -4.19 15.23
C SER A 362 -10.75 -4.39 15.30
N GLY A 363 -10.11 -4.11 16.44
CA GLY A 363 -8.66 -4.23 16.61
C GLY A 363 -7.94 -3.09 15.90
N PHE A 364 -7.27 -3.38 14.77
CA PHE A 364 -6.57 -2.38 13.98
C PHE A 364 -6.65 -2.62 12.47
N GLU A 365 -6.44 -1.56 11.70
CA GLU A 365 -6.21 -1.57 10.25
C GLU A 365 -4.74 -1.24 10.00
N PHE A 366 -4.04 -2.05 9.21
CA PHE A 366 -2.67 -1.82 8.75
C PHE A 366 -2.69 -1.38 7.27
N ARG A 367 -2.08 -0.24 6.95
CA ARG A 367 -2.31 0.51 5.69
C ARG A 367 -1.04 0.80 4.88
N SER A 368 0.13 0.40 5.37
CA SER A 368 1.43 0.75 4.78
C SER A 368 1.81 -0.06 3.54
N PHE A 369 0.94 -0.97 3.08
CA PHE A 369 1.24 -1.84 1.95
C PHE A 369 0.90 -1.18 0.61
N ASP A 370 1.93 -1.06 -0.21
CA ASP A 370 1.81 -0.98 -1.65
C ASP A 370 1.12 -2.25 -2.22
N GLU A 371 0.42 -2.14 -3.35
CA GLU A 371 -0.17 -3.31 -4.00
C GLU A 371 0.93 -4.25 -4.53
N PHE A 372 0.75 -5.52 -4.23
CA PHE A 372 1.59 -6.62 -4.69
C PHE A 372 0.72 -7.76 -5.27
N PRO A 373 1.32 -8.73 -5.99
CA PRO A 373 0.58 -9.82 -6.60
C PRO A 373 -0.22 -10.63 -5.59
N ALA A 374 -1.50 -10.89 -5.88
CA ALA A 374 -2.39 -11.65 -5.00
C ALA A 374 -1.88 -13.08 -4.67
N LYS A 375 -0.92 -13.61 -5.44
CA LYS A 375 -0.24 -14.87 -5.12
C LYS A 375 0.55 -14.82 -3.81
N TYR A 376 1.03 -13.66 -3.38
CA TYR A 376 1.79 -13.50 -2.14
C TYR A 376 0.89 -13.23 -0.92
N LEU A 377 -0.39 -12.90 -1.14
CA LEU A 377 -1.31 -12.43 -0.10
C LEU A 377 -1.42 -13.39 1.09
N ASP A 378 -1.45 -14.71 0.82
CA ASP A 378 -1.56 -15.73 1.86
C ASP A 378 -0.30 -15.76 2.76
N ASP A 379 0.90 -15.67 2.17
CA ASP A 379 2.17 -15.65 2.89
C ASP A 379 2.43 -14.33 3.61
N VAL A 380 2.01 -13.20 3.02
CA VAL A 380 2.12 -11.89 3.67
C VAL A 380 1.23 -11.85 4.91
N LEU A 381 -0.04 -12.25 4.81
CA LEU A 381 -0.93 -12.32 5.98
C LEU A 381 -0.46 -13.35 7.00
N PHE A 382 0.10 -14.49 6.55
CA PHE A 382 0.72 -15.44 7.47
C PHE A 382 1.87 -14.80 8.24
N SER A 383 2.76 -14.06 7.58
CA SER A 383 3.85 -13.34 8.25
C SER A 383 3.32 -12.34 9.29
N ILE A 384 2.26 -11.59 8.97
CA ILE A 384 1.61 -10.65 9.89
C ILE A 384 1.05 -11.39 11.12
N ILE A 385 0.28 -12.45 10.93
CA ILE A 385 -0.29 -13.23 12.04
C ILE A 385 0.81 -13.89 12.88
N LEU A 386 1.90 -14.34 12.25
CA LEU A 386 3.07 -14.89 12.94
C LEU A 386 3.78 -13.83 13.80
N ILE A 387 3.92 -12.60 13.30
CA ILE A 387 4.45 -11.47 14.06
C ILE A 387 3.50 -11.12 15.21
N CYS A 388 2.18 -11.10 14.98
CA CYS A 388 1.20 -10.88 16.03
C CYS A 388 1.25 -11.99 17.11
N GLU A 389 1.41 -13.25 16.73
CA GLU A 389 1.64 -14.35 17.68
C GLU A 389 2.86 -14.10 18.56
N HIS A 390 3.97 -13.66 17.93
CA HIS A 390 5.17 -13.32 18.67
C HIS A 390 4.95 -12.15 19.64
N SER A 391 4.15 -11.16 19.25
CA SER A 391 3.80 -10.02 20.11
C SER A 391 3.08 -10.42 21.40
N LEU A 392 2.34 -11.54 21.42
CA LEU A 392 1.71 -12.04 22.65
C LEU A 392 2.73 -12.54 23.68
N ASN A 393 3.94 -12.83 23.22
CA ASN A 393 5.04 -13.39 24.02
C ASN A 393 6.15 -12.36 24.28
N LEU A 394 5.99 -11.11 23.82
CA LEU A 394 6.91 -10.00 24.05
C LEU A 394 6.19 -8.91 24.85
N PRO A 395 6.43 -8.77 26.17
CA PRO A 395 5.84 -7.69 26.93
C PRO A 395 6.46 -6.34 26.53
N ASP A 396 5.60 -5.34 26.34
CA ASP A 396 5.97 -3.92 26.24
C ASP A 396 6.98 -3.60 25.12
N VAL A 397 6.64 -4.00 23.89
CA VAL A 397 7.38 -3.62 22.68
C VAL A 397 7.50 -2.10 22.62
N GLN A 398 8.72 -1.61 22.45
CA GLN A 398 9.03 -0.19 22.38
C GLN A 398 8.65 0.39 21.02
N TRP A 399 8.34 1.68 20.98
CA TRP A 399 8.01 2.35 19.72
C TRP A 399 9.26 2.47 18.83
N GLY A 400 9.15 2.07 17.56
CA GLY A 400 10.30 2.04 16.64
C GLY A 400 10.97 3.41 16.49
N HIS A 401 10.21 4.50 16.55
CA HIS A 401 10.73 5.86 16.46
C HIS A 401 11.73 6.24 17.56
N ASP A 402 11.72 5.55 18.71
CA ASP A 402 12.68 5.80 19.79
C ASP A 402 14.06 5.15 19.53
N SER A 403 14.16 4.30 18.51
CA SER A 403 15.39 3.63 18.09
C SER A 403 16.02 4.32 16.89
N LYS A 404 17.28 4.71 17.03
CA LYS A 404 18.09 5.24 15.92
C LYS A 404 18.29 4.19 14.83
N ALA A 405 18.52 2.94 15.21
CA ALA A 405 18.72 1.84 14.27
C ALA A 405 17.46 1.59 13.43
N TRP A 406 16.27 1.61 14.04
CA TRP A 406 15.01 1.48 13.29
C TRP A 406 14.78 2.66 12.33
N ASN A 407 14.96 3.91 12.77
CA ASN A 407 14.80 5.07 11.88
C ASN A 407 15.79 5.02 10.70
N ASN A 408 17.05 4.65 10.96
CA ASN A 408 18.04 4.43 9.92
C ASN A 408 17.62 3.33 8.94
N LEU A 409 17.05 2.23 9.45
CA LEU A 409 16.60 1.13 8.63
C LEU A 409 15.42 1.53 7.73
N VAL A 410 14.44 2.28 8.26
CA VAL A 410 13.34 2.86 7.46
C VAL A 410 13.91 3.74 6.35
N PHE A 411 14.80 4.67 6.70
CA PHE A 411 15.42 5.58 5.73
C PHE A 411 16.19 4.82 4.65
N LYS A 412 17.09 3.91 5.04
CA LYS A 412 17.84 3.04 4.12
C LYS A 412 16.91 2.27 3.20
N THR A 413 15.82 1.73 3.74
CA THR A 413 14.90 0.92 2.95
C THR A 413 14.11 1.74 1.94
N LEU A 414 13.63 2.93 2.31
CA LEU A 414 13.05 3.85 1.35
C LEU A 414 14.10 4.25 0.28
N LYS A 415 15.34 4.50 0.68
CA LYS A 415 16.41 4.92 -0.24
C LYS A 415 16.87 3.82 -1.20
N MET A 416 17.02 2.59 -0.74
CA MET A 416 17.71 1.51 -1.48
C MET A 416 16.79 0.35 -1.90
N GLY A 417 15.57 0.28 -1.35
CA GLY A 417 14.62 -0.79 -1.67
C GLY A 417 15.19 -2.17 -1.39
N TYR A 418 15.08 -3.07 -2.36
CA TYR A 418 15.55 -4.45 -2.25
C TYR A 418 17.07 -4.59 -2.06
N LEU A 419 17.85 -3.55 -2.37
CA LEU A 419 19.31 -3.53 -2.18
C LEU A 419 19.71 -3.13 -0.76
N THR A 420 18.75 -2.99 0.15
CA THR A 420 19.03 -2.55 1.51
C THR A 420 19.87 -3.59 2.25
N GLU A 421 21.04 -3.16 2.70
CA GLU A 421 21.90 -3.92 3.60
C GLU A 421 21.59 -3.61 5.06
N ILE A 422 21.70 -4.64 5.91
CA ILE A 422 21.55 -4.53 7.36
C ILE A 422 22.90 -4.70 8.05
N ASN A 423 23.28 -3.71 8.86
CA ASN A 423 24.56 -3.72 9.57
C ASN A 423 24.46 -4.39 10.96
N GLU A 424 25.62 -4.58 11.61
CA GLU A 424 25.70 -5.26 12.91
C GLU A 424 24.92 -4.56 14.04
N GLU A 425 24.86 -3.22 14.05
CA GLU A 425 24.11 -2.47 15.05
C GLU A 425 22.60 -2.67 14.87
N GLU A 426 22.12 -2.61 13.62
CA GLU A 426 20.72 -2.83 13.24
C GLU A 426 20.28 -4.27 13.51
N LYS A 427 21.10 -5.27 13.13
CA LYS A 427 20.85 -6.68 13.45
C LYS A 427 20.72 -6.88 14.95
N LYS A 428 21.66 -6.34 15.72
CA LYS A 428 21.68 -6.48 17.18
C LYS A 428 20.42 -5.88 17.81
N GLU A 429 20.07 -4.64 17.45
CA GLU A 429 18.88 -3.97 17.98
C GLU A 429 17.60 -4.79 17.72
N ILE A 430 17.44 -5.28 16.48
CA ILE A 430 16.26 -6.06 16.10
C ILE A 430 16.23 -7.41 16.83
N LEU A 431 17.35 -8.13 16.88
CA LEU A 431 17.41 -9.44 17.55
C LEU A 431 17.21 -9.32 19.07
N ASP A 432 17.73 -8.25 19.69
CA ASP A 432 17.54 -7.95 21.10
C ASP A 432 16.05 -7.63 21.40
N LEU A 433 15.42 -6.79 20.57
CA LEU A 433 13.98 -6.49 20.67
C LEU A 433 13.12 -7.75 20.55
N LEU A 434 13.41 -8.58 19.54
CA LEU A 434 12.64 -9.80 19.26
C LEU A 434 12.96 -10.96 20.21
N GLN A 435 14.03 -10.85 21.01
CA GLN A 435 14.47 -11.90 21.94
C GLN A 435 14.59 -13.27 21.26
N LEU A 436 15.14 -13.30 20.04
CA LEU A 436 15.27 -14.54 19.23
C LEU A 436 16.51 -15.36 19.56
N LEU A 437 17.48 -14.77 20.25
CA LEU A 437 18.71 -15.42 20.64
C LEU A 437 18.75 -15.59 22.16
N ASN A 438 18.63 -16.83 22.64
CA ASN A 438 18.83 -17.17 24.03
C ASN A 438 20.16 -17.94 24.20
N PRO A 439 21.14 -17.43 24.97
CA PRO A 439 22.41 -18.11 25.21
C PRO A 439 22.28 -19.51 25.82
N SER A 440 21.12 -19.84 26.40
CA SER A 440 20.82 -21.16 26.96
C SER A 440 20.41 -22.20 25.90
N ASP A 441 20.06 -21.76 24.69
CA ASP A 441 19.61 -22.65 23.63
C ASP A 441 20.79 -23.41 23.00
N ILE A 442 20.59 -24.71 22.75
CA ILE A 442 21.63 -25.61 22.21
C ILE A 442 22.18 -25.11 20.86
N ASN A 443 21.32 -24.49 20.04
CA ASN A 443 21.67 -23.97 18.72
C ASN A 443 22.08 -22.49 18.73
N TYR A 444 22.26 -21.85 19.90
CA TYR A 444 22.55 -20.41 20.02
C TYR A 444 23.71 -19.96 19.12
N ASN A 445 24.88 -20.60 19.21
CA ASN A 445 26.06 -20.20 18.45
C ASN A 445 25.85 -20.34 16.93
N THR A 446 25.14 -21.38 16.51
CA THR A 446 24.81 -21.62 15.10
C THR A 446 23.86 -20.55 14.59
N LEU A 447 22.75 -20.32 15.29
CA LEU A 447 21.74 -19.34 14.90
C LEU A 447 22.29 -17.92 14.89
N LYS A 448 23.12 -17.58 15.87
CA LYS A 448 23.82 -16.30 15.94
C LYS A 448 24.73 -16.10 14.72
N ALA A 449 25.56 -17.09 14.40
CA ALA A 449 26.46 -17.02 13.24
C ALA A 449 25.67 -16.93 11.92
N GLU A 450 24.53 -17.60 11.81
CA GLU A 450 23.63 -17.50 10.64
C GLU A 450 23.09 -16.08 10.47
N PHE A 451 22.66 -15.41 11.55
CA PHE A 451 22.21 -14.02 11.48
C PHE A 451 23.37 -13.04 11.20
N GLU A 452 24.53 -13.24 11.82
CA GLU A 452 25.73 -12.42 11.61
C GLU A 452 26.18 -12.48 10.14
N ALA A 453 26.05 -13.63 9.47
CA ALA A 453 26.45 -13.82 8.08
C ALA A 453 25.54 -13.15 7.03
N ILE A 454 24.30 -12.80 7.38
CA ILE A 454 23.35 -12.21 6.43
C ILE A 454 23.72 -10.75 6.15
N LEU A 455 23.70 -10.34 4.87
CA LEU A 455 23.99 -8.95 4.47
C LEU A 455 22.74 -8.19 4.05
N LEU A 456 21.85 -8.84 3.31
CA LEU A 456 20.64 -8.21 2.77
C LEU A 456 19.48 -8.26 3.75
N LEU A 457 18.69 -7.19 3.74
CA LEU A 457 17.57 -7.02 4.66
C LEU A 457 16.45 -8.05 4.43
N ASP A 458 16.21 -8.46 3.18
CA ASP A 458 15.18 -9.44 2.85
C ASP A 458 15.56 -10.86 3.30
N GLU A 459 16.80 -11.26 3.13
CA GLU A 459 17.34 -12.51 3.68
C GLU A 459 17.21 -12.53 5.21
N PHE A 460 17.51 -11.41 5.86
CA PHE A 460 17.39 -11.27 7.32
C PHE A 460 15.93 -11.39 7.76
N PHE A 461 15.01 -10.75 7.02
CA PHE A 461 13.58 -10.84 7.26
C PHE A 461 13.06 -12.28 7.20
N PHE A 462 13.33 -12.98 6.11
CA PHE A 462 12.84 -14.35 5.93
C PHE A 462 13.51 -15.31 6.91
N LYS A 463 14.74 -15.01 7.37
CA LYS A 463 15.36 -15.76 8.47
C LYS A 463 14.62 -15.55 9.79
N ILE A 464 14.23 -14.32 10.12
CA ILE A 464 13.39 -14.04 11.31
C ILE A 464 12.08 -14.83 11.21
N LEU A 465 11.37 -14.74 10.08
CA LEU A 465 10.09 -15.44 9.89
C LEU A 465 10.25 -16.96 10.01
N ALA A 466 11.36 -17.54 9.52
CA ALA A 466 11.65 -18.95 9.70
C ALA A 466 11.83 -19.34 11.18
N VAL A 467 12.59 -18.54 11.95
CA VAL A 467 12.80 -18.77 13.38
C VAL A 467 11.48 -18.63 14.16
N LEU A 468 10.69 -17.61 13.86
CA LEU A 468 9.37 -17.41 14.47
C LEU A 468 8.42 -18.57 14.15
N HIS A 469 8.40 -19.03 12.89
CA HIS A 469 7.56 -20.16 12.48
C HIS A 469 7.94 -21.43 13.26
N ASP A 470 9.23 -21.75 13.34
CA ASP A 470 9.70 -22.91 14.10
C ASP A 470 9.36 -22.82 15.59
N LYS A 471 9.37 -21.60 16.16
CA LYS A 471 9.01 -21.34 17.56
C LYS A 471 7.51 -21.55 17.83
N TYR A 472 6.65 -21.16 16.90
CA TYR A 472 5.20 -21.07 17.13
C TYR A 472 4.36 -22.12 16.40
N LYS A 473 4.91 -22.89 15.44
CA LYS A 473 4.14 -23.87 14.65
C LYS A 473 3.37 -24.92 15.48
N ASP A 474 3.84 -25.25 16.68
CA ASP A 474 3.25 -26.28 17.54
C ASP A 474 2.55 -25.70 18.79
N ASN A 475 2.81 -24.45 19.16
CA ASN A 475 2.25 -23.80 20.34
C ASN A 475 1.97 -22.33 20.03
N ASN A 476 0.73 -22.04 19.65
CA ASN A 476 0.29 -20.71 19.24
C ASN A 476 -1.19 -20.50 19.57
N VAL A 477 -1.65 -19.25 19.49
CA VAL A 477 -3.05 -18.87 19.68
C VAL A 477 -3.62 -18.25 18.40
N CYS A 478 -2.91 -17.29 17.84
CA CYS A 478 -3.29 -16.57 16.63
C CYS A 478 -3.23 -17.47 15.39
N LEU A 479 -2.20 -18.30 15.21
CA LEU A 479 -2.09 -19.12 13.99
C LEU A 479 -3.21 -20.17 13.91
N ASP A 480 -3.49 -20.87 15.01
CA ASP A 480 -4.53 -21.89 15.12
C ASP A 480 -5.93 -21.29 14.92
N ALA A 481 -6.18 -20.09 15.46
CA ALA A 481 -7.47 -19.41 15.30
C ALA A 481 -7.63 -18.78 13.91
N MET A 482 -6.58 -18.13 13.40
CA MET A 482 -6.71 -17.14 12.33
C MET A 482 -6.15 -17.58 10.99
N TYR A 483 -5.25 -18.57 10.90
CA TYR A 483 -4.67 -18.92 9.60
C TYR A 483 -5.59 -19.83 8.78
N GLY A 484 -6.24 -20.80 9.43
CA GLY A 484 -7.25 -21.68 8.82
C GLY A 484 -6.73 -23.02 8.28
N GLN A 485 -5.42 -23.28 8.37
CA GLN A 485 -4.81 -24.56 8.01
C GLN A 485 -3.50 -24.76 8.79
N LYS A 486 -2.93 -25.98 8.75
CA LYS A 486 -1.58 -26.20 9.30
C LYS A 486 -0.51 -25.69 8.34
N THR A 487 0.53 -25.05 8.87
CA THR A 487 1.69 -24.58 8.09
C THR A 487 2.84 -25.56 8.24
N SER A 488 3.40 -26.00 7.11
CA SER A 488 4.57 -26.90 7.10
C SER A 488 5.87 -26.18 6.78
N SER A 489 5.79 -24.93 6.30
CA SER A 489 6.90 -24.08 5.93
C SER A 489 6.65 -22.65 6.40
N PRO A 490 7.72 -21.86 6.66
CA PRO A 490 7.58 -20.45 6.99
C PRO A 490 7.06 -19.64 5.78
N PRO A 491 6.45 -18.47 6.01
CA PRO A 491 5.98 -17.60 4.94
C PRO A 491 7.17 -17.06 4.13
N LYS A 492 7.04 -17.07 2.80
CA LYS A 492 8.07 -16.57 1.89
C LYS A 492 7.46 -16.12 0.56
N TRP A 493 8.05 -15.09 -0.05
CA TRP A 493 7.72 -14.64 -1.40
C TRP A 493 8.98 -14.20 -2.15
N ASP A 494 8.86 -14.09 -3.47
CA ASP A 494 9.92 -13.48 -4.29
C ASP A 494 9.97 -11.98 -4.02
N ASN A 495 11.16 -11.38 -4.01
CA ASN A 495 11.31 -9.95 -3.78
C ASN A 495 10.62 -9.15 -4.91
N PHE A 496 9.45 -8.61 -4.60
CA PHE A 496 8.61 -7.89 -5.55
C PHE A 496 9.13 -6.48 -5.80
N ASN A 497 9.73 -5.81 -4.81
CA ASN A 497 10.40 -4.52 -5.03
C ASN A 497 11.48 -4.65 -6.12
N LYS A 498 12.31 -5.70 -6.05
CA LYS A 498 13.28 -6.04 -7.11
C LYS A 498 12.62 -6.23 -8.47
N TYR A 499 11.56 -7.04 -8.53
CA TYR A 499 10.81 -7.27 -9.76
C TYR A 499 10.29 -5.94 -10.37
N GLN A 500 9.76 -5.03 -9.55
CA GLN A 500 9.28 -3.72 -10.02
C GLN A 500 10.43 -2.86 -10.56
N THR A 501 11.58 -2.83 -9.89
CA THR A 501 12.78 -2.16 -10.41
C THR A 501 13.20 -2.72 -11.77
N GLU A 502 13.23 -4.04 -11.93
CA GLU A 502 13.56 -4.70 -13.20
C GLU A 502 12.56 -4.35 -14.32
N ARG A 503 11.26 -4.28 -14.00
CA ARG A 503 10.23 -3.84 -14.96
C ARG A 503 10.38 -2.38 -15.38
N HIS A 504 10.73 -1.48 -14.47
CA HIS A 504 11.03 -0.10 -14.82
C HIS A 504 12.27 0.02 -15.71
N LEU A 505 13.32 -0.76 -15.44
CA LEU A 505 14.52 -0.82 -16.30
C LEU A 505 14.18 -1.33 -17.72
N GLN A 506 13.30 -2.33 -17.84
CA GLN A 506 12.78 -2.77 -19.13
C GLN A 506 12.01 -1.66 -19.85
N GLN A 507 11.15 -0.93 -19.12
CA GLN A 507 10.32 0.14 -19.67
C GLN A 507 11.13 1.30 -20.27
N ILE A 508 12.30 1.62 -19.68
CA ILE A 508 13.21 2.66 -20.18
C ILE A 508 14.28 2.13 -21.16
N GLY A 509 14.09 0.92 -21.71
CA GLY A 509 14.98 0.34 -22.73
C GLY A 509 16.34 -0.14 -22.23
N SER A 510 16.48 -0.37 -20.92
CA SER A 510 17.77 -0.64 -20.25
C SER A 510 18.02 -2.09 -19.85
N PHE A 511 17.10 -3.01 -20.15
CA PHE A 511 17.21 -4.43 -19.81
C PHE A 511 17.09 -5.28 -21.08
N CYS A 512 18.11 -6.09 -21.36
CA CYS A 512 18.02 -7.17 -22.35
C CYS A 512 17.54 -8.42 -21.61
N ASP A 513 16.45 -9.04 -22.06
CA ASP A 513 16.03 -10.34 -21.55
C ASP A 513 17.18 -11.35 -21.78
N ASN A 514 17.76 -11.85 -20.69
CA ASN A 514 18.68 -12.98 -20.71
C ASN A 514 17.92 -14.29 -20.57
#